data_AF-A0AA96VGP5-F1
#
_entry.id   AF-A0AA96VGP5-F1
#
_cell.length_a   1.000
_cell.length_b   1.000
_cell.length_c   1.000
_cell.angle_alpha   90.00
_cell.angle_beta   90.00
_cell.angle_gamma   90.00
#
_symmetry.space_group_name_H-M   'P 1'
#
loop_
_entity.id
_entity.type
_entity.pdbx_description
1 polymer ?
#
loop_
_entity_poly.entity_id
_entity_poly.type
_entity_poly.pdbx_seq_one_letter_code
_entity_poly.pdbx_strand_id
1 'polypeptide(L)'
;MKKEDSKELKYIDNRRMELEARLSALRNQRGYLGKEIAKLAADLNSLSQRADSLRKRSGLIVSEEALLAYLEKIEKIDLEAPIRQITEDEKLLEQVKALGNGTYPVSSGAFRVVVKDNIVINILLNETES
;
A
#
# COMPACT_ATOMS: atom_id res chain seq x y z
N MET A 1 -19.20 -9.74 65.57
CA MET A 1 -18.82 -8.85 64.45
C MET A 1 -19.94 -7.84 64.27
N LYS A 2 -19.64 -6.53 64.20
CA LYS A 2 -20.70 -5.52 64.03
C LYS A 2 -21.26 -5.63 62.60
N LYS A 3 -22.53 -5.27 62.40
CA LYS A 3 -23.19 -5.32 61.07
C LYS A 3 -22.44 -4.47 60.03
N GLU A 4 -21.81 -3.38 60.46
CA GLU A 4 -21.00 -2.51 59.61
C GLU A 4 -19.75 -3.23 59.08
N ASP A 5 -18.96 -3.84 59.96
CA ASP A 5 -17.75 -4.60 59.60
C ASP A 5 -18.05 -5.72 58.57
N SER A 6 -19.22 -6.36 58.67
CA SER A 6 -19.64 -7.40 57.71
C SER A 6 -19.94 -6.85 56.32
N LYS A 7 -20.52 -5.64 56.23
CA LYS A 7 -20.81 -4.99 54.94
C LYS A 7 -19.52 -4.50 54.28
N GLU A 8 -18.63 -3.91 55.08
CA GLU A 8 -17.34 -3.43 54.61
C GLU A 8 -16.47 -4.58 54.09
N LEU A 9 -16.42 -5.71 54.81
CA LEU A 9 -15.70 -6.89 54.35
C LEU A 9 -16.23 -7.42 53.00
N LYS A 10 -17.55 -7.50 52.84
CA LYS A 10 -18.16 -7.92 51.55
C LYS A 10 -17.84 -6.95 50.42
N TYR A 11 -17.83 -5.65 50.68
CA TYR A 11 -17.45 -4.65 49.70
C TYR A 11 -15.99 -4.83 49.26
N ILE A 12 -15.08 -4.98 50.22
CA ILE A 12 -13.66 -5.19 49.95
C ILE A 12 -13.42 -6.48 49.17
N ASP A 13 -14.04 -7.60 49.56
CA ASP A 13 -13.89 -8.88 48.87
C ASP A 13 -14.37 -8.81 47.42
N ASN A 14 -15.55 -8.22 47.18
CA ASN A 14 -16.07 -8.03 45.83
C ASN A 14 -15.11 -7.16 44.99
N ARG A 15 -14.59 -6.07 45.57
CA ARG A 15 -13.66 -5.18 44.89
C ARG A 15 -12.33 -5.86 44.60
N ARG A 16 -11.83 -6.68 45.53
CA ARG A 16 -10.60 -7.48 45.33
C ARG A 16 -10.78 -8.45 44.17
N MET A 17 -11.88 -9.20 44.15
CA MET A 17 -12.17 -10.17 43.07
C MET A 17 -12.23 -9.49 41.70
N GLU A 18 -12.88 -8.32 41.62
CA GLU A 18 -12.94 -7.55 40.37
C GLU A 18 -11.54 -7.10 39.90
N LEU A 19 -10.71 -6.59 40.81
CA LEU A 19 -9.36 -6.15 40.48
C LEU A 19 -8.44 -7.31 40.10
N GLU A 20 -8.55 -8.46 40.77
CA GLU A 20 -7.81 -9.68 40.43
C GLU A 20 -8.16 -10.19 39.03
N ALA A 21 -9.44 -10.20 38.69
CA ALA A 21 -9.90 -10.57 37.34
C ALA A 21 -9.35 -9.62 36.27
N ARG A 22 -9.43 -8.30 36.50
CA ARG A 22 -8.88 -7.29 35.58
C ARG A 22 -7.36 -7.44 35.43
N LEU A 23 -6.63 -7.66 36.52
CA LEU A 23 -5.18 -7.84 36.49
C LEU A 23 -4.78 -9.09 35.70
N SER A 24 -5.51 -10.19 35.87
CA SER A 24 -5.30 -11.42 35.10
C SER A 24 -5.51 -11.19 33.59
N ALA A 25 -6.59 -10.49 33.22
CA ALA A 25 -6.87 -10.15 31.82
C ALA A 25 -5.74 -9.31 31.19
N LEU A 26 -5.28 -8.27 31.90
CA LEU A 26 -4.17 -7.42 31.46
C LEU A 26 -2.85 -8.19 31.31
N ARG A 27 -2.57 -9.14 32.21
CA ARG A 27 -1.38 -10.01 32.10
C ARG A 27 -1.43 -10.88 30.85
N ASN A 28 -2.60 -11.44 30.53
CA ASN A 28 -2.79 -12.23 29.31
C ASN A 28 -2.62 -11.37 28.06
N GLN A 29 -3.21 -10.18 28.03
CA GLN A 29 -3.07 -9.23 26.93
C GLN A 29 -1.61 -8.84 26.71
N ARG A 30 -0.87 -8.54 27.78
CA ARG A 30 0.58 -8.26 27.70
C ARG A 30 1.35 -9.43 27.11
N GLY A 31 1.00 -10.67 27.49
CA GLY A 31 1.62 -11.88 26.92
C GLY A 31 1.35 -12.04 25.44
N TYR A 32 0.11 -11.77 24.99
CA TYR A 32 -0.26 -11.79 23.58
C TYR A 32 0.51 -10.72 22.78
N LEU A 33 0.48 -9.47 23.25
CA LEU A 33 1.18 -8.36 22.60
C LEU A 33 2.70 -8.59 22.54
N GLY A 34 3.29 -9.17 23.60
CA GLY A 34 4.71 -9.52 23.60
C GLY A 34 5.08 -10.52 22.50
N LYS A 35 4.23 -11.53 22.24
CA LYS A 35 4.43 -12.49 21.15
C LYS A 35 4.30 -11.82 19.78
N GLU A 36 3.32 -10.94 19.63
CA GLU A 36 3.09 -10.20 18.38
C GLU A 36 4.26 -9.26 18.05
N ILE A 37 4.76 -8.53 19.05
CA ILE A 37 5.97 -7.69 18.92
C ILE A 37 7.17 -8.55 18.49
N ALA A 38 7.40 -9.70 19.14
CA ALA A 38 8.51 -10.57 18.80
C ALA A 38 8.42 -11.10 17.37
N LYS A 39 7.21 -11.48 16.92
CA LYS A 39 6.96 -11.90 15.54
C LYS A 39 7.26 -10.79 14.54
N LEU A 40 6.69 -9.60 14.74
CA LEU A 40 6.90 -8.46 13.86
C LEU A 40 8.36 -8.03 13.78
N ALA A 41 9.09 -8.07 14.90
CA ALA A 41 10.52 -7.79 14.93
C ALA A 41 11.33 -8.79 14.09
N ALA A 42 11.00 -10.08 14.19
CA ALA A 42 11.64 -11.12 13.38
C ALA A 42 11.35 -10.95 11.88
N ASP A 43 10.08 -10.68 11.53
CA ASP A 43 9.66 -10.45 10.15
C ASP A 43 10.35 -9.21 9.55
N LEU A 44 10.43 -8.11 10.30
CA LEU A 44 11.11 -6.88 9.89
C LEU A 44 12.60 -7.11 9.63
N ASN A 45 13.27 -7.85 10.53
CA ASN A 45 14.69 -8.18 10.36
C ASN A 45 14.91 -9.05 9.11
N SER A 46 14.07 -10.07 8.91
CA SER A 46 14.12 -10.92 7.72
C SER A 46 13.93 -10.12 6.42
N LEU A 47 12.94 -9.24 6.38
CA LEU A 47 12.70 -8.37 5.22
C LEU A 47 13.85 -7.41 4.97
N SER A 48 14.43 -6.83 6.02
CA SER A 48 15.57 -5.93 5.91
C SER A 48 16.80 -6.65 5.34
N GLN A 49 17.11 -7.85 5.85
CA GLN A 49 18.20 -8.67 5.33
C GLN A 49 17.98 -9.07 3.86
N ARG A 50 16.75 -9.41 3.49
CA ARG A 50 16.40 -9.71 2.09
C ARG A 50 16.57 -8.48 1.20
N ALA A 51 16.10 -7.31 1.63
CA ALA A 51 16.25 -6.06 0.90
C ALA A 51 17.73 -5.70 0.70
N ASP A 52 18.56 -5.81 1.73
CA ASP A 52 20.00 -5.54 1.63
C ASP A 52 20.70 -6.57 0.74
N SER A 53 20.28 -7.84 0.78
CA SER A 53 20.80 -8.87 -0.12
C SER A 53 20.45 -8.58 -1.58
N LEU A 54 19.26 -8.01 -1.84
CA LEU A 54 18.84 -7.62 -3.18
C LEU A 54 19.65 -6.42 -3.63
N ARG A 55 19.75 -5.37 -2.81
CA ARG A 55 20.55 -4.16 -3.10
C ARG A 55 22.01 -4.46 -3.40
N LYS A 56 22.62 -5.44 -2.72
CA LYS A 56 24.01 -5.85 -2.96
C LYS A 56 24.19 -6.65 -4.25
N ARG A 57 23.16 -7.41 -4.67
CA ARG A 57 23.20 -8.26 -5.87
C ARG A 57 22.75 -7.54 -7.12
N SER A 58 21.77 -6.65 -6.99
CA SER A 58 21.46 -5.66 -8.01
C SER A 58 22.66 -4.73 -8.10
N GLY A 59 23.23 -4.51 -9.28
CA GLY A 59 24.19 -3.44 -9.49
C GLY A 59 23.55 -2.06 -9.25
N LEU A 60 24.07 -1.04 -9.91
CA LEU A 60 23.43 0.28 -9.89
C LEU A 60 21.99 0.18 -10.42
N ILE A 61 21.00 0.58 -9.61
CA ILE A 61 19.60 0.71 -10.01
C ILE A 61 19.33 2.18 -10.29
N VAL A 62 18.78 2.47 -11.47
CA VAL A 62 18.23 3.79 -11.82
C VAL A 62 16.73 3.74 -11.54
N SER A 63 16.22 4.68 -10.72
CA SER A 63 14.78 4.74 -10.46
C SER A 63 14.03 5.29 -11.68
N GLU A 64 12.73 5.01 -11.78
CA GLU A 64 11.89 5.54 -12.86
C GLU A 64 11.91 7.07 -12.85
N GLU A 65 11.85 7.71 -11.68
CA GLU A 65 11.91 9.18 -11.57
C GLU A 65 13.25 9.74 -12.06
N ALA A 66 14.36 9.04 -11.78
CA ALA A 66 15.67 9.43 -12.27
C ALA A 66 15.78 9.25 -13.80
N LEU A 67 15.18 8.20 -14.34
CA LEU A 67 15.09 7.98 -15.78
C LEU A 67 14.25 9.07 -16.47
N LEU A 68 13.07 9.38 -15.94
CA LEU A 68 12.21 10.46 -16.47
C LEU A 68 12.95 11.80 -16.44
N ALA A 69 13.59 12.14 -15.32
CA ALA A 69 14.38 13.35 -15.21
C ALA A 69 15.57 13.39 -16.18
N TYR A 70 16.19 12.24 -16.47
CA TYR A 70 17.24 12.15 -17.50
C TYR A 70 16.67 12.45 -18.89
N LEU A 71 15.55 11.83 -19.26
CA LEU A 71 14.90 12.04 -20.57
C LEU A 71 14.48 13.52 -20.77
N GLU A 72 13.97 14.19 -19.74
CA GLU A 72 13.59 15.61 -19.84
C GLU A 72 14.80 16.55 -19.83
N LYS A 73 15.69 16.39 -18.84
CA LYS A 73 16.72 17.40 -18.57
C LYS A 73 17.92 17.24 -19.49
N ILE A 74 18.27 16.01 -19.85
CA ILE A 74 19.44 15.70 -20.66
C ILE A 74 19.03 15.48 -22.11
N GLU A 75 18.11 14.56 -22.38
CA GLU A 75 17.66 14.26 -23.76
C GLU A 75 16.67 15.29 -24.32
N LYS A 76 16.18 16.22 -23.49
CA LYS A 76 15.23 17.30 -23.88
C LYS A 76 13.92 16.76 -24.47
N ILE A 77 13.51 15.57 -24.06
CA ILE A 77 12.22 14.99 -24.44
C ILE A 77 11.13 15.65 -23.58
N ASP A 78 10.12 16.21 -24.23
CA ASP A 78 8.91 16.70 -23.54
C ASP A 78 8.04 15.51 -23.13
N LEU A 79 8.15 15.09 -21.86
CA LEU A 79 7.35 13.97 -21.32
C LEU A 79 5.87 14.33 -21.14
N GLU A 80 5.52 15.62 -21.10
CA GLU A 80 4.13 16.05 -21.03
C GLU A 80 3.41 15.92 -22.37
N ALA A 81 4.14 15.91 -23.49
CA ALA A 81 3.55 15.74 -24.82
C ALA A 81 2.74 14.43 -24.97
N PRO A 82 3.29 13.23 -24.68
CA PRO A 82 2.52 11.99 -24.74
C PRO A 82 1.40 11.93 -23.69
N ILE A 83 1.58 12.56 -22.52
CA ILE A 83 0.52 12.64 -21.50
C ILE A 83 -0.67 13.41 -22.07
N ARG A 84 -0.44 14.63 -22.59
CA ARG A 84 -1.47 15.47 -23.23
C ARG A 84 -2.14 14.73 -24.38
N GLN A 85 -1.37 14.07 -25.25
CA GLN A 85 -1.92 13.28 -26.35
C GLN A 85 -2.94 12.22 -25.92
N ILE A 86 -2.75 11.62 -24.74
CA ILE A 86 -3.68 10.64 -24.18
C ILE A 86 -4.83 11.34 -23.45
N THR A 87 -4.53 12.30 -22.57
CA THR A 87 -5.53 12.92 -21.69
C THR A 87 -6.42 13.92 -22.41
N GLU A 88 -6.03 14.42 -23.57
CA GLU A 88 -6.80 15.36 -24.40
C GLU A 88 -7.50 14.65 -25.58
N ASP A 89 -7.38 13.33 -25.72
CA ASP A 89 -8.11 12.57 -26.73
C ASP A 89 -9.61 12.46 -26.34
N GLU A 90 -10.44 13.35 -26.89
CA GLU A 90 -11.87 13.42 -26.59
C GLU A 90 -12.60 12.08 -26.78
N LYS A 91 -12.25 11.31 -27.82
CA LYS A 91 -12.89 10.01 -28.09
C LYS A 91 -12.53 9.00 -27.02
N LEU A 92 -11.27 8.95 -26.60
CA LEU A 92 -10.84 8.12 -25.48
C LEU A 92 -11.62 8.49 -24.21
N LEU A 93 -11.69 9.78 -23.87
CA LEU A 93 -12.37 10.25 -22.67
C LEU A 93 -13.86 9.87 -22.65
N GLU A 94 -14.55 10.01 -23.79
CA GLU A 94 -15.95 9.56 -23.93
C GLU A 94 -16.10 8.05 -23.74
N GLN A 95 -15.21 7.26 -24.34
CA GLN A 95 -15.24 5.80 -24.23
C GLN A 95 -14.97 5.33 -22.79
N VAL A 96 -13.97 5.89 -22.11
CA VAL A 96 -13.65 5.57 -20.72
C VAL A 96 -14.81 5.97 -19.80
N LYS A 97 -15.42 7.13 -20.02
CA LYS A 97 -16.59 7.57 -19.24
C LYS A 97 -17.80 6.65 -19.40
N ALA A 98 -18.02 6.13 -20.61
CA ALA A 98 -19.16 5.27 -20.90
C ALA A 98 -18.94 3.80 -20.49
N LEU A 99 -17.72 3.28 -20.64
CA LEU A 99 -17.42 1.85 -20.55
C LEU A 99 -16.52 1.49 -19.35
N GLY A 100 -15.82 2.45 -18.76
CA GLY A 100 -14.94 2.27 -17.60
C GLY A 100 -13.63 1.56 -17.93
N ASN A 101 -13.42 0.39 -17.33
CA ASN A 101 -12.20 -0.39 -17.50
C ASN A 101 -12.18 -1.07 -18.87
N GLY A 102 -11.07 -0.96 -19.60
CA GLY A 102 -11.01 -1.49 -20.95
C GLY A 102 -9.72 -1.18 -21.69
N THR A 103 -9.69 -1.52 -22.97
CA THR A 103 -8.60 -1.17 -23.89
C THR A 103 -9.16 -0.31 -25.01
N TYR A 104 -8.55 0.85 -25.23
CA TYR A 104 -9.09 1.88 -26.13
C TYR A 104 -8.03 2.37 -27.11
N PRO A 105 -8.37 2.61 -28.38
CA PRO A 105 -7.46 3.22 -29.34
C PRO A 105 -7.25 4.70 -29.02
N VAL A 106 -6.03 5.20 -29.25
CA VAL A 106 -5.65 6.61 -29.07
C VAL A 106 -5.03 7.13 -30.36
N SER A 107 -5.21 8.43 -30.66
CA SER A 107 -4.58 9.09 -31.80
C SER A 107 -4.81 8.38 -33.12
N SER A 108 -6.09 8.25 -33.49
CA SER A 108 -6.55 7.61 -34.73
C SER A 108 -6.10 6.14 -34.90
N GLY A 109 -5.75 5.46 -33.80
CA GLY A 109 -5.37 4.06 -33.81
C GLY A 109 -3.88 3.80 -34.05
N ALA A 110 -3.00 4.76 -33.76
CA ALA A 110 -1.56 4.51 -33.75
C ALA A 110 -1.15 3.51 -32.65
N PHE A 111 -1.81 3.61 -31.50
CA PHE A 111 -1.61 2.71 -30.36
C PHE A 111 -2.92 2.56 -29.57
N ARG A 112 -2.93 1.66 -28.60
CA ARG A 112 -4.03 1.45 -27.66
C ARG A 112 -3.56 1.65 -26.22
N VAL A 113 -4.43 2.12 -25.35
CA VAL A 113 -4.19 2.23 -23.91
C VAL A 113 -5.05 1.26 -23.15
N VAL A 114 -4.50 0.67 -22.09
CA VAL A 114 -5.25 -0.15 -21.13
C VAL A 114 -5.61 0.73 -19.94
N VAL A 115 -6.91 0.90 -19.68
CA VAL A 115 -7.43 1.74 -18.60
C VAL A 115 -8.04 0.87 -17.51
N LYS A 116 -7.65 1.14 -16.27
CA LYS A 116 -8.22 0.55 -15.06
C LYS A 116 -8.44 1.63 -14.01
N ASP A 117 -9.65 1.72 -13.49
CA ASP A 117 -10.06 2.68 -12.45
C ASP A 117 -9.72 4.13 -12.83
N ASN A 118 -9.98 4.49 -14.10
CA ASN A 118 -9.63 5.77 -14.74
C ASN A 118 -8.12 6.07 -14.83
N ILE A 119 -7.27 5.05 -14.71
CA ILE A 119 -5.80 5.18 -14.83
C ILE A 119 -5.33 4.38 -16.05
N VAL A 120 -4.49 4.98 -16.89
CA VAL A 120 -3.78 4.25 -17.95
C VAL A 120 -2.65 3.45 -17.31
N ILE A 121 -2.74 2.12 -17.40
CA ILE A 121 -1.77 1.20 -16.77
C ILE A 121 -0.82 0.56 -17.79
N ASN A 122 -1.14 0.64 -19.08
CA ASN A 122 -0.29 0.09 -20.14
C ASN A 122 -0.58 0.75 -21.50
N ILE A 123 0.42 0.74 -22.39
CA ILE A 123 0.32 1.17 -23.78
C ILE A 123 0.66 -0.02 -24.67
N LEU A 124 -0.22 -0.35 -25.62
CA LEU A 124 -0.05 -1.43 -26.58
C LEU A 124 0.17 -0.83 -27.96
N LEU A 125 1.29 -1.18 -28.59
CA LEU A 125 1.55 -0.85 -29.99
C LEU A 125 0.64 -1.70 -30.88
N ASN A 126 0.11 -1.08 -31.94
CA ASN A 126 -0.54 -1.85 -32.99
C ASN A 126 0.57 -2.42 -33.88
N GLU A 127 0.72 -3.75 -33.89
CA GLU A 127 1.65 -4.41 -34.79
C GLU A 127 1.30 -3.98 -36.22
N THR A 128 2.22 -3.27 -36.85
CA THR A 128 2.13 -3.00 -38.29
C THR A 128 2.46 -4.34 -38.94
N GLU A 129 1.48 -4.99 -39.57
CA GLU A 129 1.75 -6.10 -40.50
C GLU A 129 2.83 -5.59 -41.48
N SER A 130 4.02 -6.18 -41.38
CA SER A 130 5.17 -5.90 -42.24
C SER A 130 5.06 -6.67 -43.55
#